data_AF-A0AAE4DW65-F1
#
_entry.id   AF-A0AAE4DW65-F1
#
_cell.length_a   1.000
_cell.length_b   1.000
_cell.length_c   1.000
_cell.angle_alpha   90.00
_cell.angle_beta   90.00
_cell.angle_gamma   90.00
#
_symmetry.space_group_name_H-M   'P 1'
#
loop_
_entity.id
_entity.type
_entity.pdbx_description
1 polymer ?
#
loop_
_entity_poly.entity_id
_entity_poly.type
_entity_poly.pdbx_seq_one_letter_code
_entity_poly.pdbx_strand_id
1 'polypeptide(L)'
;MTITIREQVLAALRNNPGLNNAKLAALIGMDTKKISGTVSTLLADGLISCEGKYGQRLYSLTSYGMRFAPDTIPGMKQGKSKLIQRTDTNVICQECRNSAAMKRVLMVWGRVGV
;
A
#
# COMPACT_ATOMS: atom_id res chain seq x y z
N MET A 1 -19.87 -16.82 4.25
CA MET A 1 -19.82 -15.93 3.07
C MET A 1 -18.44 -16.06 2.43
N THR A 2 -18.37 -16.58 1.22
CA THR A 2 -17.13 -16.68 0.45
C THR A 2 -16.88 -15.33 -0.20
N ILE A 3 -15.89 -14.60 0.30
CA ILE A 3 -15.51 -13.30 -0.25
C ILE A 3 -14.81 -13.52 -1.59
N THR A 4 -15.23 -12.74 -2.58
CA THR A 4 -14.71 -12.79 -3.95
C THR A 4 -13.34 -12.10 -4.04
N ILE A 5 -12.56 -12.46 -5.07
CA ILE A 5 -11.27 -11.81 -5.36
C ILE A 5 -11.45 -10.30 -5.56
N ARG A 6 -12.57 -9.90 -6.17
CA ARG A 6 -12.92 -8.49 -6.39
C ARG A 6 -13.01 -7.71 -5.08
N GLU A 7 -13.74 -8.23 -4.11
CA GLU A 7 -13.88 -7.62 -2.79
C GLU A 7 -12.54 -7.57 -2.07
N GLN A 8 -11.72 -8.63 -2.17
CA GLN A 8 -10.36 -8.67 -1.62
C GLN A 8 -9.46 -7.57 -2.18
N VAL A 9 -9.49 -7.35 -3.49
CA VAL A 9 -8.71 -6.27 -4.13
C VAL A 9 -9.19 -4.89 -3.66
N LEU A 10 -10.50 -4.67 -3.57
CA LEU A 10 -11.07 -3.41 -3.13
C LEU A 10 -10.73 -3.09 -1.67
N ALA A 11 -10.85 -4.05 -0.74
CA ALA A 11 -10.47 -3.81 0.65
C ALA A 11 -8.95 -3.61 0.82
N ALA A 12 -8.13 -4.28 0.02
CA ALA A 12 -6.67 -4.09 0.05
C ALA A 12 -6.32 -2.63 -0.26
N LEU A 13 -6.93 -2.08 -1.32
CA LEU A 13 -6.71 -0.71 -1.77
C LEU A 13 -7.33 0.33 -0.83
N ARG A 14 -8.42 0.00 -0.14
CA ARG A 14 -9.08 0.91 0.82
C ARG A 14 -8.16 1.24 1.98
N ASN A 15 -7.47 0.23 2.47
CA ASN A 15 -6.52 0.36 3.57
C ASN A 15 -5.13 0.82 3.12
N ASN A 16 -4.77 0.61 1.84
CA ASN A 16 -3.44 0.87 1.31
C ASN A 16 -3.53 1.44 -0.12
N PRO A 17 -3.74 2.76 -0.28
CA PRO A 17 -3.72 3.39 -1.59
C PRO A 17 -2.31 3.38 -2.18
N GLY A 18 -2.20 3.32 -3.51
CA GLY A 18 -0.91 3.40 -4.22
C GLY A 18 -0.11 2.10 -4.22
N LEU A 19 -0.80 0.94 -4.23
CA LEU A 19 -0.14 -0.36 -4.29
C LEU A 19 0.08 -0.81 -5.74
N ASN A 20 1.21 -1.47 -5.98
CA ASN A 20 1.46 -2.18 -7.23
C ASN A 20 0.86 -3.59 -7.21
N ASN A 21 0.79 -4.22 -8.38
CA ASN A 21 0.15 -5.54 -8.54
C ASN A 21 0.83 -6.63 -7.69
N ALA A 22 2.15 -6.59 -7.55
CA ALA A 22 2.91 -7.59 -6.78
C ALA A 22 2.63 -7.49 -5.27
N LYS A 23 2.62 -6.27 -4.71
CA LYS A 23 2.29 -6.04 -3.30
C LYS A 23 0.83 -6.36 -3.00
N LEU A 24 -0.06 -6.05 -3.93
CA LEU A 24 -1.48 -6.34 -3.82
C LEU A 24 -1.73 -7.86 -3.80
N ALA A 25 -1.08 -8.61 -4.70
CA ALA A 25 -1.08 -10.06 -4.72
C ALA A 25 -0.56 -10.65 -3.39
N ALA A 26 0.57 -10.15 -2.89
CA ALA A 26 1.17 -10.60 -1.64
C ALA A 26 0.27 -10.37 -0.42
N LEU A 27 -0.42 -9.22 -0.35
CA LEU A 27 -1.35 -8.89 0.74
C LEU A 27 -2.57 -9.82 0.77
N ILE A 28 -3.06 -10.19 -0.40
CA ILE A 28 -4.24 -11.06 -0.54
C ILE A 28 -3.84 -12.54 -0.47
N GLY A 29 -2.54 -12.85 -0.53
CA GLY A 29 -2.03 -14.23 -0.53
C GLY A 29 -2.30 -14.96 -1.85
N MET A 30 -2.32 -14.23 -2.96
CA MET A 30 -2.60 -14.75 -4.30
C MET A 30 -1.43 -14.54 -5.26
N ASP A 31 -1.45 -15.26 -6.38
CA ASP A 31 -0.52 -15.02 -7.48
C ASP A 31 -0.98 -13.84 -8.34
N THR A 32 -0.02 -13.08 -8.87
CA THR A 32 -0.28 -11.92 -9.73
C THR A 32 -1.12 -12.25 -10.97
N LYS A 33 -1.01 -13.47 -11.53
CA LYS A 33 -1.81 -13.89 -12.69
C LYS A 33 -3.29 -14.02 -12.33
N LYS A 34 -3.61 -14.48 -11.12
CA LYS A 34 -5.01 -14.65 -10.66
C LYS A 34 -5.71 -13.32 -10.46
N ILE A 35 -4.99 -12.30 -9.97
CA ILE A 35 -5.58 -10.97 -9.74
C ILE A 35 -5.58 -10.07 -10.99
N SER A 36 -4.71 -10.32 -11.98
CA SER A 36 -4.53 -9.44 -13.14
C SER A 36 -5.83 -9.21 -13.93
N GLY A 37 -6.61 -10.28 -14.16
CA GLY A 37 -7.92 -10.19 -14.82
C GLY A 37 -8.90 -9.34 -14.01
N THR A 38 -8.96 -9.56 -12.70
CA THR A 38 -9.87 -8.83 -11.79
C THR A 38 -9.49 -7.35 -11.66
N VAL A 39 -8.19 -7.03 -11.63
CA VAL A 39 -7.72 -5.63 -11.63
C VAL A 39 -8.09 -4.94 -12.94
N SER A 40 -7.99 -5.64 -14.08
CA SER A 40 -8.37 -5.09 -15.38
C SER A 40 -9.87 -4.80 -15.47
N THR A 41 -10.72 -5.69 -14.94
CA THR A 41 -12.17 -5.44 -14.90
C THR A 41 -12.53 -4.31 -13.93
N LEU A 42 -11.87 -4.23 -12.77
CA LEU A 42 -12.04 -3.13 -11.82
C LEU A 42 -11.65 -1.76 -12.41
N LEU A 43 -10.62 -1.72 -13.25
CA LEU A 43 -10.24 -0.52 -14.01
C LEU A 43 -11.30 -0.15 -15.05
N ALA A 44 -11.79 -1.12 -15.80
CA ALA A 44 -12.85 -0.90 -16.80
C ALA A 44 -14.16 -0.42 -16.16
N ASP A 45 -14.49 -0.93 -14.97
CA ASP A 45 -15.64 -0.53 -14.16
C ASP A 45 -15.47 0.87 -13.53
N GLY A 46 -14.29 1.48 -13.60
CA GLY A 46 -14.00 2.78 -13.00
C GLY A 46 -13.93 2.77 -11.46
N LEU A 47 -13.78 1.59 -10.85
CA LEU A 47 -13.72 1.44 -9.39
C LEU A 47 -12.32 1.71 -8.83
N ILE A 48 -11.30 1.49 -9.63
CA ILE A 48 -9.91 1.79 -9.29
C ILE A 48 -9.29 2.64 -10.39
N SER A 49 -8.38 3.53 -10.02
CA SER A 49 -7.54 4.29 -10.94
C SER A 49 -6.14 3.69 -10.97
N CYS A 50 -5.44 3.91 -12.08
CA CYS A 50 -4.07 3.49 -12.28
C CYS A 50 -3.21 4.71 -12.60
N GLU A 51 -2.14 4.89 -11.84
CA GLU A 51 -1.10 5.89 -12.09
C GLU A 51 0.22 5.20 -12.46
N GLY A 52 1.02 5.84 -13.31
CA GLY A 52 2.35 5.38 -13.70
C GLY A 52 2.44 4.63 -15.04
N LYS A 53 3.68 4.43 -15.48
CA LYS A 53 4.01 3.74 -16.74
C LYS A 53 3.95 2.22 -16.59
N TYR A 54 4.04 1.51 -17.71
CA TYR A 54 4.12 0.05 -17.76
C TYR A 54 5.20 -0.47 -16.78
N GLY A 55 4.85 -1.47 -15.96
CA GLY A 55 5.73 -2.05 -14.93
C GLY A 55 5.79 -1.29 -13.59
N GLN A 56 5.33 -0.03 -13.53
CA GLN A 56 5.30 0.79 -12.30
C GLN A 56 3.88 1.26 -11.95
N ARG A 57 2.86 0.52 -12.38
CA ARG A 57 1.46 0.84 -12.13
C ARG A 57 1.15 0.81 -10.64
N LEU A 58 0.63 1.93 -10.14
CA LEU A 58 0.11 2.09 -8.80
C LEU A 58 -1.41 2.20 -8.89
N TYR A 59 -2.10 1.40 -8.09
CA TYR A 59 -3.56 1.39 -8.06
C TYR A 59 -4.07 2.12 -6.82
N SER A 60 -5.15 2.87 -7.01
CA SER A 60 -5.87 3.52 -5.92
C SER A 60 -7.38 3.44 -6.15
N LEU A 61 -8.16 3.56 -5.09
CA LEU A 61 -9.62 3.59 -5.22
C LEU A 61 -10.09 4.93 -5.75
N THR A 62 -11.07 4.88 -6.65
CA THR A 62 -11.82 6.08 -7.02
C THR A 62 -12.87 6.41 -5.96
N SER A 63 -13.42 7.63 -5.99
CA SER A 63 -14.56 8.01 -5.16
C SER A 63 -15.78 7.09 -5.37
N TYR A 64 -15.93 6.55 -6.59
CA TYR A 64 -16.94 5.55 -6.91
C TYR A 64 -16.63 4.19 -6.28
N GLY A 65 -15.39 3.71 -6.41
CA GLY A 65 -14.93 2.46 -5.81
C GLY A 65 -15.04 2.41 -4.29
N MET A 66 -14.81 3.53 -3.60
CA MET A 66 -14.95 3.63 -2.14
C MET A 66 -16.35 3.28 -1.62
N ARG A 67 -17.40 3.40 -2.45
CA ARG A 67 -18.77 3.03 -2.07
C ARG A 67 -19.00 1.52 -2.03
N PHE A 68 -18.20 0.77 -2.79
CA PHE A 68 -18.33 -0.68 -2.94
C PHE A 68 -17.21 -1.45 -2.24
N ALA A 69 -16.15 -0.76 -1.80
CA ALA A 69 -15.03 -1.38 -1.10
C ALA A 69 -15.44 -1.77 0.33
N PRO A 70 -15.42 -3.05 0.70
CA PRO A 70 -15.79 -3.48 2.04
C PRO A 70 -14.79 -2.95 3.09
N ASP A 71 -15.29 -2.63 4.28
CA ASP A 71 -14.47 -2.08 5.37
C ASP A 71 -13.53 -3.13 5.98
N THR A 72 -13.96 -4.39 6.05
CA THR A 72 -13.16 -5.49 6.61
C THR A 72 -13.38 -6.80 5.85
N ILE A 73 -12.31 -7.61 5.73
CA ILE A 73 -12.35 -8.94 5.12
C ILE A 73 -11.79 -9.97 6.10
N PRO A 74 -12.54 -11.02 6.48
CA PRO A 74 -12.03 -12.14 7.27
C PRO A 74 -10.82 -12.80 6.59
N GLY A 75 -9.72 -12.91 7.34
CA GLY A 75 -8.49 -13.56 6.89
C GLY A 75 -7.48 -12.64 6.18
N MET A 76 -7.87 -11.40 5.85
CA MET A 76 -6.89 -10.41 5.39
C MET A 76 -6.03 -9.99 6.57
N LYS A 77 -4.72 -10.27 6.52
CA LYS A 77 -3.78 -9.73 7.50
C LYS A 77 -3.82 -8.21 7.33
N GLN A 78 -4.53 -7.51 8.21
CA GLN A 78 -4.38 -6.07 8.33
C GLN A 78 -2.90 -5.81 8.53
N GLY A 79 -2.25 -5.27 7.50
CA GLY A 79 -0.88 -4.82 7.62
C GLY A 79 -0.87 -3.81 8.75
N LYS A 80 -0.21 -4.13 9.87
CA LYS A 80 0.07 -3.15 10.93
C LYS A 80 0.96 -1.99 10.44
N SER A 81 1.38 -2.02 9.17
CA SER A 81 2.04 -0.91 8.52
C SER A 81 1.04 0.21 8.31
N LYS A 82 0.88 1.05 9.34
CA LYS A 82 0.49 2.45 9.14
C LYS A 82 1.38 2.96 8.01
N LEU A 83 0.79 3.42 6.91
CA LEU A 83 1.55 4.08 5.86
C LEU A 83 2.16 5.32 6.54
N ILE A 84 3.41 5.23 6.98
CA ILE A 84 4.11 6.39 7.53
C ILE A 84 4.21 7.33 6.35
N GLN A 85 3.37 8.36 6.32
CA GLN A 85 3.54 9.48 5.40
C GLN A 85 4.91 10.07 5.73
N ARG A 86 5.91 9.72 4.91
CA ARG A 86 7.28 10.18 5.06
C ARG A 86 7.31 11.63 4.59
N THR A 87 7.06 12.56 5.52
CA THR A 87 7.19 14.00 5.31
C THR A 87 8.65 14.48 5.36
N ASP A 88 9.58 13.65 5.82
CA ASP A 88 10.99 13.99 5.90
C ASP A 88 11.71 13.81 4.54
N THR A 89 12.43 14.86 4.12
CA THR A 89 13.28 14.90 2.92
C THR A 89 14.33 13.79 2.86
N ASN A 90 14.72 13.24 4.01
CA ASN A 90 15.78 12.24 4.12
C ASN A 90 15.27 10.79 4.14
N VAL A 91 13.99 10.51 3.88
CA VAL A 91 13.41 9.16 3.72
C VAL A 91 13.41 8.29 5.01
N ILE A 92 14.11 8.71 6.06
CA ILE A 92 14.17 8.03 7.35
C ILE A 92 12.93 8.39 8.17
N CYS A 93 12.24 7.37 8.68
CA CYS A 93 11.07 7.57 9.53
C CYS A 93 11.45 8.21 10.87
N GLN A 94 10.60 9.05 11.47
CA GLN A 94 10.93 9.75 12.72
C GLN A 94 11.24 8.80 13.89
N GLU A 95 10.56 7.65 13.96
CA GLU A 95 10.86 6.59 14.93
C GLU A 95 12.27 6.01 14.71
N CYS A 96 12.64 5.77 13.45
CA CYS A 96 13.95 5.31 13.03
C CYS A 96 15.02 6.34 13.42
N ARG A 97 14.74 7.64 13.22
CA ARG A 97 15.60 8.77 13.56
C ARG A 97 15.83 8.91 15.07
N ASN A 98 14.79 8.62 15.86
CA ASN A 98 14.81 8.70 17.32
C ASN A 98 15.28 7.40 18.00
N SER A 99 15.52 6.33 17.25
CA SER A 99 16.00 5.05 17.79
C SER A 99 17.35 5.19 18.50
N ALA A 100 17.59 4.37 19.52
CA ALA A 100 18.85 4.40 20.27
C ALA A 100 20.07 4.16 19.38
N ALA A 101 19.95 3.30 18.36
CA ALA A 101 21.00 3.04 17.38
C ALA A 101 21.28 4.28 16.52
N MET A 102 20.24 4.93 16.00
CA MET A 102 20.42 6.11 15.14
C MET A 102 20.94 7.32 15.92
N LYS A 103 20.54 7.48 17.18
CA LYS A 103 21.12 8.49 18.09
C LYS A 103 22.62 8.28 18.30
N ARG A 104 23.09 7.03 18.43
CA ARG A 104 24.53 6.74 18.51
C ARG A 104 25.27 7.13 17.24
N VAL A 105 24.69 6.81 16.08
CA VAL A 105 25.28 7.19 14.78
C VAL A 105 25.33 8.71 14.63
N LEU A 106 24.25 9.42 14.97
CA LEU A 106 24.20 10.89 14.88
C LEU A 106 25.08 11.59 15.92
N MET A 107 25.35 10.98 17.08
CA MET A 107 26.33 11.51 18.03
C MET A 107 27.76 11.53 17.46
N VAL A 108 28.08 10.58 16.58
CA VAL A 108 29.41 10.48 15.95
C VAL A 108 29.47 11.26 14.63
N TRP A 109 28.44 11.14 13.79
CA TRP A 109 28.45 11.63 12.40
C TRP A 109 27.43 12.74 12.12
N GLY A 110 26.59 13.10 13.09
CA GLY A 110 25.47 14.04 12.94
C GLY A 110 25.66 15.39 13.63
N ARG A 111 26.84 15.67 14.21
CA ARG A 111 27.19 17.01 14.69
C ARG A 111 27.44 17.93 13.50
N VAL A 112 26.37 18.51 12.95
CA VAL A 112 26.50 19.68 12.08
C VAL A 112 26.76 20.87 13.00
N GLY A 113 28.03 21.28 13.07
CA GLY A 113 28.52 22.31 13.97
C GLY A 113 30.05 22.32 14.10
N VAL A 114 30.74 22.41 12.96
CA VAL A 114 31.86 23.35 12.74
C VAL A 114 31.52 24.09 11.46
#